data_AF-U2Y315-F1
#
_entry.id   AF-U2Y315-F1
#
_cell.length_a   1.000
_cell.length_b   1.000
_cell.length_c   1.000
_cell.angle_alpha   90.00
_cell.angle_beta   90.00
_cell.angle_gamma   90.00
#
_symmetry.space_group_name_H-M   'P 1'
#
loop_
_entity.id
_entity.type
_entity.pdbx_description
1 polymer ?
#
loop_
_entity_poly.entity_id
_entity_poly.type
_entity_poly.pdbx_seq_one_letter_code
_entity_poly.pdbx_strand_id
1 'polypeptide(L)' 'MKTVYTDGDELREYGDRGILDPKHVSWINLFINGVLQPEKLYEVEKGKLTLKTAEPPPKGAPIILQFITIKMGF' A
#
# COMPACT_ATOMS: atom_id res chain seq x y z
N MET A 1 -9.09 15.19 -4.96
CA MET A 1 -7.80 14.54 -4.58
C MET A 1 -8.10 13.12 -4.15
N LYS A 2 -7.26 12.14 -4.49
CA LYS A 2 -7.53 10.72 -4.24
C LYS A 2 -6.77 10.23 -3.00
N THR A 3 -7.49 9.72 -2.03
CA THR A 3 -6.94 9.15 -0.78
C THR A 3 -7.27 7.67 -0.62
N VAL A 4 -8.19 7.13 -1.43
CA VAL A 4 -8.56 5.72 -1.42
C VAL A 4 -8.11 5.11 -2.73
N TYR A 5 -7.36 4.01 -2.66
CA TYR A 5 -6.84 3.25 -3.80
C TYR A 5 -7.33 1.81 -3.70
N THR A 6 -7.58 1.20 -4.84
CA THR A 6 -8.11 -0.16 -4.96
C THR A 6 -7.26 -1.00 -5.89
N ASP A 7 -7.55 -2.30 -6.01
CA ASP A 7 -6.88 -3.18 -6.98
C ASP A 7 -6.98 -2.67 -8.43
N GLY A 8 -8.03 -1.89 -8.75
CA GLY A 8 -8.17 -1.26 -10.07
C GLY A 8 -7.16 -0.15 -10.36
N ASP A 9 -6.46 0.34 -9.33
CA ASP A 9 -5.41 1.36 -9.45
C ASP A 9 -4.00 0.78 -9.59
N GLU A 10 -3.85 -0.55 -9.54
CA GLU A 10 -2.58 -1.23 -9.64
C GLU A 10 -1.94 -1.00 -11.03
N LEU A 11 -0.70 -0.54 -11.03
CA LEU A 11 0.13 -0.54 -12.23
C LEU A 11 0.62 -1.97 -12.49
N ARG A 12 -0.07 -2.67 -13.38
CA ARG A 12 0.13 -4.11 -13.61
C ARG A 12 1.51 -4.51 -14.12
N GLU A 13 2.30 -3.55 -14.60
CA GLU A 13 3.70 -3.77 -15.00
C GLU A 13 4.64 -4.01 -13.80
N TYR A 14 4.22 -3.62 -12.58
CA TYR A 14 5.01 -3.75 -11.33
C TYR A 14 4.42 -4.77 -10.33
N GLY A 15 3.28 -5.39 -10.64
CA GLY A 15 2.61 -6.37 -9.79
C GLY A 15 1.23 -6.75 -10.34
N ASP A 16 0.71 -7.92 -9.95
CA ASP A 16 -0.58 -8.42 -10.44
C ASP A 16 -1.41 -9.09 -9.34
N ARG A 17 -1.08 -8.80 -8.07
CA ARG A 17 -1.68 -9.46 -6.89
C ARG A 17 -2.67 -8.56 -6.16
N GLY A 18 -2.80 -7.31 -6.58
CA GLY A 18 -3.60 -6.31 -5.88
C GLY A 18 -3.12 -6.03 -4.46
N ILE A 19 -4.01 -5.49 -3.65
CA ILE A 19 -3.79 -5.14 -2.26
C ILE A 19 -4.14 -6.36 -1.39
N LEU A 20 -3.09 -7.01 -0.87
CA LEU A 20 -3.23 -8.23 -0.05
C LEU A 20 -3.93 -7.94 1.29
N ASP A 21 -4.57 -8.97 1.84
CA ASP A 21 -5.13 -8.92 3.19
C ASP A 21 -4.00 -8.81 4.23
N PRO A 22 -3.96 -7.75 5.06
CA PRO A 22 -2.93 -7.57 6.09
C PRO A 22 -2.80 -8.74 7.05
N LYS A 23 -3.86 -9.52 7.27
CA LYS A 23 -3.86 -10.69 8.15
C LYS A 23 -2.98 -11.85 7.65
N HIS A 24 -2.60 -11.82 6.39
CA HIS A 24 -1.85 -12.91 5.73
C HIS A 24 -0.41 -12.53 5.38
N VAL A 25 0.06 -11.38 5.86
CA VAL A 25 1.43 -10.89 5.65
C VAL A 25 2.05 -10.55 6.99
N SER A 26 3.38 -10.49 7.05
CA SER A 26 4.09 -10.11 8.27
C SER A 26 4.05 -8.61 8.46
N TRP A 27 4.47 -7.84 7.45
CA TRP A 27 4.56 -6.38 7.51
C TRP A 27 4.10 -5.75 6.21
N ILE A 28 3.68 -4.49 6.32
CA ILE A 28 3.29 -3.64 5.19
C ILE A 28 4.05 -2.33 5.30
N ASN A 29 4.69 -1.93 4.21
CA ASN A 29 5.30 -0.60 4.09
C ASN A 29 4.57 0.18 3.01
N LEU A 30 4.24 1.44 3.30
CA LEU A 30 3.76 2.39 2.33
C LEU A 30 4.85 3.41 2.02
N PHE A 31 5.22 3.54 0.75
CA PHE A 31 6.08 4.61 0.27
C PHE A 31 5.29 5.56 -0.62
N ILE A 32 5.41 6.86 -0.36
CA ILE A 32 4.85 7.92 -1.21
C ILE A 32 6.03 8.76 -1.70
N ASN A 33 6.21 8.80 -3.03
CA ASN A 33 7.34 9.50 -3.66
C ASN A 33 8.71 9.09 -3.06
N GLY A 34 8.88 7.80 -2.76
CA GLY A 34 10.10 7.25 -2.17
C GLY A 34 10.25 7.42 -0.65
N VAL A 35 9.33 8.11 0.04
CA VAL A 35 9.39 8.33 1.49
C VAL A 35 8.50 7.32 2.21
N LEU A 36 9.07 6.59 3.18
CA LEU A 36 8.34 5.65 4.05
C LEU A 36 7.33 6.42 4.91
N GLN A 37 6.07 5.99 4.85
CA GLN A 37 4.99 6.60 5.61
C GLN A 37 4.79 5.91 6.96
N PRO A 38 4.57 6.66 8.05
CA PRO A 38 4.18 6.09 9.33
C PRO A 38 2.86 5.31 9.23
N GLU A 39 2.77 4.14 9.87
CA GLU A 39 1.59 3.25 9.83
C GLU A 39 0.29 3.95 10.25
N LYS A 40 0.36 4.89 11.20
CA LYS A 40 -0.82 5.66 11.65
C LYS A 40 -1.45 6.53 10.55
N LEU A 41 -0.72 6.82 9.47
CA LEU A 41 -1.18 7.69 8.37
C LEU A 41 -1.89 6.92 7.26
N TYR A 42 -2.07 5.62 7.39
CA TYR A 42 -2.81 4.84 6.40
C TYR A 42 -3.49 3.63 7.04
N GLU A 43 -4.39 3.03 6.27
CA GLU A 43 -5.05 1.79 6.62
C GLU A 43 -5.13 0.92 5.38
N VAL A 44 -4.87 -0.36 5.57
CA VAL A 44 -4.90 -1.36 4.52
C VAL A 44 -5.97 -2.37 4.88
N GLU A 45 -6.80 -2.68 3.90
CA GLU A 45 -7.75 -3.79 3.93
C GLU A 45 -7.56 -4.57 2.63
N LYS A 46 -8.03 -5.82 2.56
CA LYS A 46 -7.98 -6.58 1.32
C LYS A 46 -8.65 -5.77 0.19
N GLY A 47 -7.89 -5.50 -0.87
CA GLY A 47 -8.35 -4.74 -2.03
C GLY A 47 -8.42 -3.22 -1.87
N LYS A 48 -7.98 -2.65 -0.73
CA LYS A 48 -8.14 -1.22 -0.46
C LYS A 48 -7.02 -0.62 0.41
N LEU A 49 -6.48 0.51 -0.03
CA LEU A 49 -5.58 1.38 0.73
C LEU A 49 -6.28 2.72 0.98
N THR A 50 -6.37 3.14 2.23
CA THR A 50 -6.91 4.46 2.62
C THR A 50 -5.81 5.29 3.27
N LEU A 51 -5.50 6.45 2.71
CA LEU A 51 -4.57 7.41 3.30
C LEU A 51 -5.32 8.31 4.32
N LYS A 52 -4.83 8.35 5.55
CA LYS A 52 -5.32 9.16 6.69
C LYS A 52 -4.53 10.46 6.85
N THR A 53 -4.13 11.06 5.73
CA THR A 53 -3.33 12.29 5.69
C THR A 53 -4.21 13.48 5.28
N ALA A 54 -3.93 14.65 5.84
CA ALA A 54 -4.54 15.90 5.40
C ALA A 54 -4.03 16.33 4.01
N GLU A 55 -2.81 15.91 3.66
CA GLU A 55 -2.16 16.24 2.39
C GLU A 55 -2.04 14.99 1.51
N PRO A 56 -2.84 14.91 0.43
CA PRO A 56 -2.78 13.79 -0.50
C PRO A 56 -1.50 13.87 -1.36
N PRO A 57 -1.05 12.72 -1.91
CA PRO A 57 0.12 12.69 -2.78
C PRO A 57 -0.01 13.68 -3.95
N PRO A 58 1.08 14.36 -4.34
CA PRO A 58 1.11 15.16 -5.56
C PRO A 58 0.68 14.33 -6.78
N LYS A 59 0.07 14.99 -7.77
CA LYS A 59 -0.32 14.32 -9.02
C LYS A 59 0.91 13.69 -9.67
N GLY A 60 0.83 12.39 -9.97
CA GLY A 60 1.91 11.63 -10.59
C GLY A 60 2.98 11.10 -9.62
N ALA A 61 2.88 11.39 -8.32
CA ALA A 61 3.77 10.80 -7.33
C ALA A 61 3.54 9.28 -7.25
N PRO A 62 4.60 8.45 -7.30
CA PRO A 62 4.46 7.01 -7.16
C PRO A 62 4.04 6.64 -5.74
N ILE A 63 3.10 5.71 -5.64
CA ILE A 63 2.64 5.10 -4.39
C ILE A 63 2.98 3.63 -4.47
N ILE A 64 3.81 3.15 -3.55
CA ILE A 64 4.26 1.77 -3.50
C ILE A 64 3.79 1.17 -2.18
N LEU A 65 2.92 0.17 -2.26
CA LEU A 65 2.47 -0.60 -1.11
C LEU A 65 3.18 -1.96 -1.14
N GLN A 66 4.16 -2.12 -0.27
CA GLN A 66 5.01 -3.31 -0.20
C GLN A 66 4.48 -4.26 0.88
N PHE A 67 4.30 -5.52 0.51
CA PHE A 67 3.90 -6.60 1.41
C PHE A 67 5.07 -7.56 1.66
N ILE A 68 5.39 -7.80 2.93
CA ILE A 68 6.48 -8.70 3.35
C ILE A 68 5.87 -9.86 4.12
N THR A 69 6.21 -11.10 3.74
CA THR A 69 5.77 -12.31 4.45
C THR A 69 6.99 -13.13 4.83
N ILE A 70 7.19 -13.33 6.13
CA ILE A 70 8.20 -14.21 6.69
C ILE A 70 7.52 -15.56 6.95
N LYS A 71 8.03 -16.63 6.33
CA LYS A 71 7.59 -18.00 6.59
C LYS A 71 8.67 -18.73 7.38
N MET A 72 8.30 -19.32 8.50
CA MET A 72 9.18 -20.26 9.20
C MET A 72 9.11 -21.61 8.47
N GLY A 73 10.26 -22.10 7.99
CA GLY A 73 10.37 -23.46 7.46
C GLY A 73 10.57 -24.43 8.62
N PHE A 74 9.66 -25.41 8.74
CA PHE A 74 9.88 -26.63 9.51
C PHE A 74 9.97 -27.80 8.54
#